data_AF-A0A9N9JT84-F1
#
_entry.id   AF-A0A9N9JT84-F1
#
_cell.length_a   1.000
_cell.length_b   1.000
_cell.length_c   1.000
_cell.angle_alpha   90.00
_cell.angle_beta   90.00
_cell.angle_gamma   90.00
#
_symmetry.space_group_name_H-M   'P 1'
#
loop_
_entity.id
_entity.type
_entity.pdbx_description
1 polymer ?
#
loop_
_entity_poly.entity_id
_entity_poly.type
_entity_poly.pdbx_seq_one_letter_code
_entity_poly.pdbx_strand_id
1 'polypeptide(L)'
;MNKELFKVVNELASIALATSTDDSPFFSTFLRLLSEKEGLTEQDKASIREHCNNAMENLNAQKKREEIPCSECNSIKYSNKYCENCMSEKLKSQFENWTSGNKLIDDFIKQC
;
A
#
# COMPACT_ATOMS: atom_id res chain seq x y z
N MET A 1 7.01 -3.18 10.66
CA MET A 1 8.30 -2.45 10.75
C MET A 1 8.53 -2.01 12.20
N ASN A 2 9.76 -2.10 12.70
CA ASN A 2 10.08 -1.73 14.08
C ASN A 2 10.35 -0.21 14.23
N LYS A 3 10.44 0.27 15.48
CA LYS A 3 10.60 1.70 15.80
C LYS A 3 11.91 2.30 15.29
N GLU A 4 13.00 1.55 15.29
CA GLU A 4 14.30 2.05 14.81
C GLU A 4 14.30 2.21 13.28
N LEU A 5 13.77 1.24 12.54
CA LEU A 5 13.60 1.36 11.09
C LEU A 5 12.70 2.55 10.72
N PHE A 6 11.63 2.80 11.48
CA PHE A 6 10.76 3.94 11.26
C PHE A 6 11.49 5.30 11.42
N LYS A 7 12.43 5.41 12.37
CA LYS A 7 13.27 6.62 12.49
C LYS A 7 14.13 6.82 11.24
N VAL A 8 14.73 5.74 10.74
CA VAL A 8 15.53 5.79 9.51
C VAL A 8 14.68 6.23 8.32
N VAL A 9 13.44 5.74 8.20
CA VAL A 9 12.51 6.22 7.16
C VAL A 9 12.32 7.74 7.23
N ASN A 10 12.04 8.28 8.41
CA ASN A 10 11.82 9.71 8.58
C ASN A 10 13.06 10.53 8.25
N GLU A 11 14.24 10.09 8.69
CA GLU A 11 15.51 10.74 8.38
C GLU A 11 15.77 10.79 6.87
N LEU A 12 15.69 9.64 6.20
CA LEU A 12 15.91 9.55 4.75
C LEU A 12 14.85 10.33 3.96
N ALA A 13 13.60 10.35 4.43
CA ALA A 13 12.54 11.16 3.82
C ALA A 13 12.82 12.66 3.95
N SER A 14 13.26 13.14 5.12
CA SER A 14 13.64 14.54 5.29
C SER A 14 14.80 14.95 4.37
N ILE A 15 15.81 14.09 4.22
CA ILE A 15 16.93 14.33 3.30
C ILE A 15 16.45 14.33 1.85
N ALA A 16 15.62 13.34 1.45
CA ALA A 16 15.08 13.27 0.10
C ALA A 16 14.26 14.51 -0.27
N LEU A 17 13.48 15.04 0.68
CA LEU A 17 12.70 16.27 0.50
C LEU A 17 13.57 17.51 0.34
N ALA A 18 14.68 17.61 1.09
CA ALA A 18 15.60 18.73 1.01
C ALA A 18 16.47 18.71 -0.25
N THR A 19 16.63 17.54 -0.88
CA THR A 19 17.54 17.31 -2.02
C THR A 19 16.83 17.06 -3.34
N SER A 20 15.51 16.83 -3.34
CA SER A 20 14.72 16.76 -4.56
C SER A 20 14.67 18.15 -5.20
N THR A 21 15.51 18.37 -6.22
CA THR A 21 15.31 19.43 -7.20
C THR A 21 14.00 19.16 -7.96
N ASP A 22 13.32 20.20 -8.42
CA ASP A 22 11.93 20.17 -8.94
C ASP A 22 11.62 19.06 -9.97
N ASP A 23 12.63 18.49 -10.63
CA ASP A 23 12.45 17.46 -11.67
C ASP A 23 12.68 15.99 -11.20
N SER A 24 13.26 15.72 -10.01
CA SER A 24 13.46 14.34 -9.53
C SER A 24 12.34 13.91 -8.58
N PRO A 25 11.59 12.83 -8.85
CA PRO A 25 10.54 12.37 -7.96
C PRO A 25 11.11 12.07 -6.56
N PHE A 26 10.56 12.70 -5.53
CA PHE A 26 10.92 12.46 -4.11
C PHE A 26 11.20 10.97 -3.80
N PHE A 27 10.36 10.08 -4.33
CA PHE A 27 10.43 8.65 -4.08
C PHE A 27 11.67 7.98 -4.69
N SER A 28 12.13 8.40 -5.88
CA SER A 28 13.34 7.83 -6.48
C SER A 28 14.58 8.23 -5.69
N THR A 29 14.65 9.48 -5.24
CA THR A 29 15.72 9.98 -4.35
C THR A 29 15.75 9.18 -3.05
N PHE A 30 14.59 8.96 -2.42
CA PHE A 30 14.48 8.16 -1.21
C PHE A 30 15.00 6.72 -1.41
N LEU A 31 14.60 6.04 -2.49
CA LEU A 31 15.03 4.67 -2.77
C LEU A 31 16.55 4.57 -2.98
N ARG A 32 17.15 5.57 -3.62
CA ARG A 32 18.60 5.66 -3.79
C ARG A 32 19.30 5.80 -2.43
N LEU A 33 18.86 6.76 -1.61
CA LEU A 33 19.43 6.97 -0.27
C LEU A 33 19.30 5.72 0.62
N LEU A 34 18.17 5.02 0.54
CA LEU A 34 17.97 3.76 1.26
C LEU A 34 18.94 2.67 0.81
N SER A 35 19.23 2.58 -0.49
CA SER A 35 20.17 1.59 -1.03
C SER A 35 21.61 1.83 -0.55
N GLU A 36 22.00 3.10 -0.48
CA GLU A 36 23.32 3.57 -0.04
C GLU A 36 23.51 3.56 1.49
N LYS A 37 22.42 3.41 2.27
CA LYS A 37 22.48 3.49 3.74
C LYS A 37 23.28 2.32 4.32
N GLU A 38 24.42 2.67 4.93
CA GLU A 38 25.23 1.77 5.74
C GLU A 38 24.57 1.47 7.10
N GLY A 39 24.89 0.30 7.67
CA GLY A 39 24.39 -0.14 8.97
C GLY A 39 23.00 -0.79 8.95
N LEU A 40 22.38 -0.94 7.78
CA LEU A 40 21.16 -1.72 7.58
C LEU A 40 21.46 -3.05 6.90
N THR A 41 20.76 -4.10 7.32
CA THR A 41 20.77 -5.36 6.58
C THR A 41 19.93 -5.24 5.31
N GLU A 42 20.14 -6.13 4.34
CA GLU A 42 19.29 -6.18 3.15
C GLU A 42 17.83 -6.50 3.49
N GLN A 43 17.59 -7.25 4.56
CA GLN A 43 16.24 -7.50 5.07
C GLN A 43 15.59 -6.22 5.61
N ASP A 44 16.34 -5.39 6.34
CA ASP A 44 15.84 -4.09 6.83
C ASP A 44 15.51 -3.16 5.67
N LYS A 45 16.40 -3.06 4.68
CA LYS A 45 16.17 -2.26 3.47
C LYS A 45 14.95 -2.76 2.70
N ALA A 46 14.77 -4.08 2.57
CA ALA A 46 13.60 -4.66 1.95
C ALA A 46 12.32 -4.33 2.72
N SER A 47 12.34 -4.45 4.05
CA SER A 47 11.19 -4.12 4.89
C SER A 47 10.80 -2.65 4.80
N ILE A 48 11.77 -1.74 4.80
CA ILE A 48 11.54 -0.31 4.59
C ILE A 48 10.96 -0.04 3.21
N ARG A 49 11.59 -0.61 2.16
CA ARG A 49 11.14 -0.43 0.77
C ARG A 49 9.70 -0.87 0.60
N GLU A 50 9.36 -2.06 1.11
CA GLU A 50 8.00 -2.58 1.06
C GLU A 50 7.02 -1.67 1.80
N HIS A 51 7.37 -1.22 3.01
CA HIS A 51 6.54 -0.31 3.79
C HIS A 51 6.25 0.99 3.03
N CYS A 52 7.29 1.62 2.46
CA CYS A 52 7.16 2.88 1.73
C CYS A 52 6.40 2.70 0.40
N ASN A 53 6.62 1.59 -0.32
CA ASN A 53 5.86 1.25 -1.53
C ASN A 53 4.36 1.10 -1.21
N ASN A 54 4.03 0.33 -0.16
CA ASN A 54 2.65 0.12 0.28
C ASN A 54 2.00 1.46 0.67
N ALA A 55 2.72 2.33 1.39
CA ALA A 55 2.22 3.66 1.74
C ALA A 55 1.96 4.52 0.50
N MET A 56 2.86 4.50 -0.49
CA MET A 56 2.69 5.25 -1.75
C MET A 56 1.49 4.75 -2.55
N GLU A 57 1.34 3.44 -2.70
CA GLU A 57 0.19 2.85 -3.39
C GLU A 57 -1.13 3.18 -2.68
N ASN A 58 -1.17 3.12 -1.35
CA ASN A 58 -2.36 3.50 -0.59
C ASN A 58 -2.70 4.98 -0.80
N LEU A 59 -1.69 5.86 -0.81
CA LEU A 59 -1.89 7.28 -1.10
C LEU A 59 -2.40 7.51 -2.54
N ASN A 60 -1.88 6.77 -3.52
CA ASN A 60 -2.34 6.83 -4.90
C ASN A 60 -3.79 6.36 -5.02
N ALA A 61 -4.15 5.26 -4.37
CA ALA A 61 -5.50 4.72 -4.33
C ALA A 61 -6.48 5.71 -3.68
N GLN A 62 -6.13 6.28 -2.52
CA GLN A 62 -6.95 7.27 -1.81
C GLN A 62 -7.14 8.56 -2.62
N LYS A 63 -6.06 9.06 -3.25
CA LYS A 63 -6.09 10.31 -4.03
C LYS A 63 -6.58 10.11 -5.45
N LYS A 64 -6.85 8.87 -5.88
CA LYS A 64 -7.32 8.51 -7.23
C LYS A 64 -6.46 9.12 -8.34
N ARG A 65 -5.14 9.08 -8.16
CA ARG A 65 -4.19 9.80 -9.04
C ARG A 65 -4.00 9.15 -10.41
N GLU A 66 -4.10 7.83 -10.45
CA GLU A 66 -3.84 7.03 -11.65
C GLU A 66 -5.00 6.08 -11.84
N GLU A 67 -5.74 6.25 -12.94
CA GLU A 67 -6.81 5.35 -13.34
C GLU A 67 -6.20 4.16 -14.08
N ILE A 68 -6.39 2.97 -13.53
CA ILE A 68 -5.85 1.74 -14.09
C ILE A 68 -7.02 0.83 -14.41
N PRO A 69 -7.20 0.36 -15.65
CA PRO A 69 -8.20 -0.64 -15.95
C PRO A 69 -7.81 -1.97 -15.30
N CYS A 70 -8.75 -2.60 -14.59
CA CYS A 70 -8.56 -3.94 -14.04
C CYS A 70 -8.55 -4.98 -15.16
N SER A 71 -7.52 -5.83 -15.20
CA SER A 71 -7.39 -6.90 -16.19
C SER A 71 -8.45 -8.00 -16.07
N GLU A 72 -9.10 -8.14 -14.91
CA GLU A 72 -10.08 -9.19 -14.64
C GLU A 72 -11.52 -8.74 -14.93
N CYS A 73 -11.92 -7.57 -14.43
CA CYS A 73 -13.31 -7.09 -14.51
C CYS A 73 -13.49 -5.82 -15.36
N ASN A 74 -12.40 -5.28 -15.93
CA ASN A 74 -12.39 -4.06 -16.75
C ASN A 74 -12.89 -2.78 -16.06
N SER A 75 -13.16 -2.82 -14.74
CA SER A 75 -13.47 -1.64 -13.96
C SER A 75 -12.22 -0.81 -13.67
N ILE A 76 -12.40 0.48 -13.38
CA ILE A 76 -11.29 1.35 -12.95
C ILE A 76 -10.91 0.98 -11.51
N LYS A 77 -9.61 0.76 -11.31
CA LYS A 77 -8.96 0.64 -9.99
C LYS A 77 -7.92 1.74 -9.86
N TYR A 78 -7.58 2.07 -8.62
CA TYR A 78 -6.58 3.10 -8.30
C TYR A 78 -5.36 2.53 -7.56
N SER A 79 -5.33 1.20 -7.39
CA SER A 79 -4.21 0.44 -6.84
C SER A 79 -3.67 -0.52 -7.90
N ASN A 80 -2.35 -0.62 -7.96
CA ASN A 80 -1.72 -1.65 -8.78
C ASN A 80 -1.91 -3.06 -8.19
N LYS A 81 -2.03 -3.16 -6.86
CA LYS A 81 -2.08 -4.45 -6.13
C LYS A 81 -3.45 -5.08 -6.03
N TYR A 82 -4.52 -4.29 -6.05
CA TYR A 82 -5.86 -4.81 -5.85
C TYR A 82 -6.89 -4.04 -6.68
N CYS A 83 -8.02 -4.68 -6.96
CA CYS A 83 -9.19 -4.05 -7.56
C CYS A 83 -10.34 -4.12 -6.54
N GLU A 84 -10.84 -2.96 -6.13
CA GLU A 84 -11.91 -2.82 -5.16
C GLU A 84 -13.18 -3.57 -5.60
N ASN A 85 -13.51 -3.52 -6.89
CA ASN A 85 -14.64 -4.25 -7.46
C ASN A 85 -14.43 -5.77 -7.39
N CYS A 86 -13.29 -6.29 -7.87
CA CYS A 86 -13.01 -7.73 -7.80
C CYS A 86 -13.04 -8.25 -6.36
N MET A 87 -12.43 -7.50 -5.41
CA MET A 87 -12.45 -7.88 -4.00
C MET A 87 -13.86 -7.87 -3.42
N SER A 88 -14.67 -6.86 -3.75
CA SER A 88 -16.05 -6.78 -3.28
C SER A 88 -16.89 -7.95 -3.77
N GLU A 89 -16.79 -8.29 -5.07
CA GLU A 89 -17.53 -9.42 -5.63
C GLU A 89 -17.07 -10.76 -5.06
N LYS A 90 -15.76 -10.94 -4.87
CA LYS A 90 -15.22 -12.13 -4.20
C LYS A 90 -15.73 -12.26 -2.77
N LEU A 91 -15.74 -11.16 -1.99
CA LEU A 91 -16.25 -11.17 -0.63
C LEU A 91 -17.76 -11.48 -0.58
N LYS A 92 -18.56 -10.84 -1.44
CA LYS A 92 -20.01 -11.10 -1.53
C LYS A 92 -20.31 -12.57 -1.80
N SER A 93 -19.55 -13.21 -2.69
CA SER A 93 -19.72 -14.66 -2.97
C SER A 93 -19.51 -15.55 -1.74
N GLN A 94 -18.83 -15.05 -0.70
CA GLN A 94 -18.58 -15.76 0.55
C GLN A 94 -19.62 -15.44 1.63
N PHE A 95 -20.46 -14.41 1.46
CA PHE A 95 -21.40 -13.96 2.48
C PHE A 95 -22.44 -15.01 2.83
N GLU A 96 -22.99 -15.73 1.85
CA GLU A 96 -23.99 -16.79 2.08
C GLU A 96 -23.52 -17.84 3.11
N ASN A 97 -22.23 -18.17 3.08
CA ASN A 97 -21.60 -19.16 3.94
C ASN A 97 -20.91 -18.55 5.17
N TRP A 98 -21.00 -17.23 5.36
CA TRP A 98 -20.31 -16.55 6.46
C TRP A 98 -20.83 -17.01 7.82
N THR A 99 -19.92 -17.29 8.75
CA THR A 99 -20.27 -17.42 10.16
C THR A 99 -19.15 -16.95 11.07
N SER A 100 -19.51 -16.12 12.04
CA SER A 100 -18.62 -15.55 13.06
C SER A 100 -18.89 -16.12 14.45
N GLY A 101 -19.91 -16.97 14.60
CA GLY A 101 -20.45 -17.38 15.89
C GLY A 101 -21.38 -16.35 16.54
N ASN A 102 -21.61 -15.20 15.89
CA ASN A 102 -22.58 -14.20 16.29
C ASN A 102 -23.70 -14.09 15.25
N LYS A 103 -24.89 -14.58 15.60
CA LYS A 103 -26.04 -14.63 14.69
C LYS A 103 -26.42 -13.25 14.13
N LEU A 104 -26.37 -12.18 14.93
CA LEU A 104 -26.74 -10.84 14.47
C LEU A 104 -25.77 -10.32 13.40
N ILE A 105 -24.48 -10.59 13.56
CA ILE A 105 -23.45 -10.21 12.58
C ILE A 105 -23.59 -11.07 11.31
N ASP A 106 -23.81 -12.38 11.48
CA ASP A 106 -23.96 -13.31 10.37
C ASP A 106 -25.20 -12.97 9.52
N ASP A 107 -26.33 -12.68 10.18
CA ASP A 107 -27.57 -12.27 9.51
C ASP A 107 -27.39 -10.92 8.79
N PHE A 108 -26.65 -9.97 9.38
CA PHE A 108 -26.35 -8.68 8.73
C PHE A 108 -25.48 -8.86 7.47
N ILE A 109 -24.40 -9.64 7.56
CA ILE A 109 -23.48 -9.86 6.42
C ILE A 109 -24.17 -10.62 5.29
N LYS A 110 -25.00 -11.62 5.61
CA LYS A 110 -25.76 -12.40 4.62
C LYS A 110 -26.87 -11.63 3.90
N GLN A 111 -27.27 -10.47 4.42
CA GLN A 111 -28.30 -9.61 3.81
C GLN A 111 -27.73 -8.53 2.88
N CYS A 112 -26.40 -8.38 2.82
CA CYS A 112 -25.71 -7.46 1.91
C CYS A 112 -25.61 -8.04 0.49
#